data_AF-N9M8Z1-F1
#
_entry.id   AF-N9M8Z1-F1
#
_cell.length_a   1.000
_cell.length_b   1.000
_cell.length_c   1.000
_cell.angle_alpha   90.00
_cell.angle_beta   90.00
_cell.angle_gamma   90.00
#
_symmetry.space_group_name_H-M   'P 1'
#
loop_
_entity.id
_entity.type
_entity.pdbx_description
1 polymer ?
#
loop_
_entity_poly.entity_id
_entity_poly.type
_entity_poly.pdbx_seq_one_letter_code
_entity_poly.pdbx_strand_id
1 'polypeptide(L)'
;MLKVHLYILSLALLFIFFIILNAPYCFGVDCRFVGFKEISENNVISIVSVLVLFWCAYGYWCFKHKLKGTSEIPFKIKKIESANYEHVTFLATYVIPLISFDFNKERQMIVLLLLLGCVLIWLCTK
;
A
#
# COMPACT_ATOMS: atom_id res chain seq x y z
N MET A 1 -6.06 -12.95 11.52
CA MET A 1 -6.81 -12.43 10.35
C MET A 1 -7.04 -10.92 10.35
N LEU A 2 -7.54 -10.29 11.44
CA LEU A 2 -7.73 -8.81 11.48
C LEU A 2 -6.40 -8.03 11.45
N LYS A 3 -5.38 -8.56 12.16
CA LYS A 3 -4.02 -7.98 12.18
C LYS A 3 -3.44 -7.84 10.78
N VAL A 4 -3.52 -8.89 9.96
CA VAL A 4 -3.03 -8.91 8.56
C VAL A 4 -3.70 -7.83 7.71
N HIS A 5 -5.01 -7.63 7.84
CA HIS A 5 -5.72 -6.56 7.12
C HIS A 5 -5.24 -5.15 7.54
N LEU A 6 -4.94 -4.93 8.82
CA LEU A 6 -4.39 -3.66 9.31
C LEU A 6 -2.96 -3.41 8.83
N TYR A 7 -2.16 -4.46 8.68
CA TYR A 7 -0.81 -4.36 8.10
C TYR A 7 -0.86 -4.06 6.61
N ILE A 8 -1.69 -4.77 5.84
CA ILE A 8 -1.89 -4.49 4.41
C ILE A 8 -2.43 -3.06 4.22
N LEU A 9 -3.29 -2.58 5.12
CA LEU A 9 -3.75 -1.19 5.15
C LEU A 9 -2.60 -0.20 5.41
N SER A 10 -1.62 -0.54 6.26
CA SER A 10 -0.42 0.29 6.48
C SER A 10 0.42 0.43 5.20
N LEU A 11 0.47 -0.61 4.36
CA LEU A 11 1.14 -0.56 3.05
C LEU A 11 0.31 0.19 1.98
N ALA A 12 -0.93 0.60 2.24
CA ALA A 12 -1.76 1.32 1.26
C ALA A 12 -1.05 2.57 0.71
N LEU A 13 -0.31 3.30 1.55
CA LEU A 13 0.43 4.49 1.13
C LEU A 13 1.50 4.19 0.06
N LEU A 14 2.16 3.04 0.14
CA LEU A 14 3.15 2.59 -0.85
C LEU A 14 2.52 2.46 -2.24
N PHE A 15 1.34 1.83 -2.31
CA PHE A 15 0.62 1.63 -3.58
C PHE A 15 0.13 2.95 -4.18
N ILE A 16 -0.22 3.93 -3.34
CA ILE A 16 -0.53 5.30 -3.79
C ILE A 16 0.71 5.93 -4.45
N PHE A 17 1.89 5.79 -3.84
CA PHE A 17 3.13 6.29 -4.45
C PHE A 17 3.46 5.59 -5.78
N PHE A 18 3.25 4.28 -5.90
CA PHE A 18 3.47 3.57 -7.16
C PHE A 18 2.57 4.10 -8.29
N ILE A 19 1.32 4.43 -8.00
CA ILE A 19 0.41 5.06 -8.96
C ILE A 19 0.93 6.45 -9.34
N ILE A 20 1.39 7.26 -8.38
CA ILE A 20 1.92 8.61 -8.66
C ILE A 20 3.24 8.58 -9.45
N LEU A 21 4.07 7.55 -9.27
CA LEU A 21 5.35 7.46 -9.97
C LEU A 21 5.21 6.89 -11.38
N ASN A 22 4.25 5.97 -11.60
CA ASN A 22 4.09 5.27 -12.87
C ASN A 22 2.90 5.75 -13.71
N ALA A 23 1.96 6.53 -13.15
CA ALA A 23 0.89 7.07 -13.99
C ALA A 23 1.48 8.13 -14.94
N PRO A 24 1.13 8.10 -16.24
CA PRO A 24 1.57 9.10 -17.19
C PRO A 24 0.88 10.43 -16.89
N TYR A 25 1.49 11.23 -16.00
CA TYR A 25 1.03 12.59 -15.74
C TYR A 25 1.49 13.49 -16.88
N CYS A 26 0.55 13.89 -17.70
CA CYS A 26 0.79 14.91 -18.71
C CYS A 26 0.13 16.21 -18.21
N PHE A 27 0.95 17.17 -17.77
CA PHE A 27 0.51 18.51 -17.34
C PHE A 27 0.70 19.59 -18.42
N GLY A 28 0.94 19.18 -19.67
CA GLY A 28 1.14 20.06 -20.84
C GLY A 28 -0.15 20.39 -21.61
N VAL A 29 -0.02 21.30 -22.58
CA VAL A 29 -1.15 21.84 -23.37
C VAL A 29 -1.65 20.86 -24.45
N ASP A 30 -0.79 19.93 -24.90
CA ASP A 30 -1.09 18.89 -25.91
C ASP A 30 -1.32 17.49 -25.29
N CYS A 31 -1.79 17.43 -24.05
CA CYS A 31 -2.05 16.16 -23.38
C CYS A 31 -3.30 15.50 -23.94
N ARG A 32 -3.08 14.47 -24.77
CA ARG A 32 -4.12 13.54 -25.18
C ARG A 32 -4.13 12.36 -24.22
N PHE A 33 -5.33 11.92 -23.85
CA PHE A 33 -5.51 10.69 -23.08
C PHE A 33 -4.90 9.54 -23.86
N VAL A 34 -3.76 9.04 -23.39
CA VAL A 34 -3.14 7.84 -23.91
C VAL A 34 -4.14 6.72 -23.59
N GLY A 35 -4.80 6.18 -24.60
CA GLY A 35 -5.98 5.33 -24.42
C GLY A 35 -5.77 4.20 -23.39
N PHE A 36 -6.87 3.70 -22.80
CA PHE A 36 -6.84 2.65 -21.78
C PHE A 36 -5.98 1.43 -22.17
N LYS A 37 -5.86 1.13 -23.47
CA LYS A 37 -5.06 0.02 -24.00
C LYS A 37 -3.55 0.21 -23.76
N GLU A 38 -3.02 1.40 -24.03
CA GLU A 38 -1.60 1.71 -23.84
C GLU A 38 -1.23 1.75 -22.36
N ILE A 39 -2.14 2.27 -21.52
CA ILE A 39 -1.98 2.25 -20.05
C ILE A 39 -1.95 0.81 -19.54
N SER A 40 -2.75 -0.08 -20.13
CA SER A 40 -2.83 -1.48 -19.73
C SER A 40 -1.62 -2.33 -20.09
N GLU A 41 -1.01 -2.08 -21.25
CA GLU A 41 0.17 -2.83 -21.68
C GLU A 41 1.46 -2.28 -21.06
N ASN A 42 1.51 -0.98 -20.76
CA ASN A 42 2.75 -0.33 -20.32
C ASN A 42 2.85 -0.12 -18.79
N ASN A 43 1.75 -0.14 -18.04
CA ASN A 43 1.73 0.20 -16.60
C ASN A 43 1.07 -0.87 -15.72
N VAL A 44 1.49 -2.13 -15.87
CA VAL A 44 0.99 -3.28 -15.10
C VAL A 44 1.09 -3.04 -13.58
N ILE A 45 2.16 -2.40 -13.11
CA ILE A 45 2.39 -2.11 -11.68
C ILE A 45 1.30 -1.19 -11.12
N SER A 46 0.95 -0.12 -11.83
CA SER A 46 -0.10 0.81 -11.42
C SER A 46 -1.46 0.11 -11.34
N ILE A 47 -1.77 -0.77 -12.30
CA ILE A 47 -3.03 -1.52 -12.33
C ILE A 47 -3.12 -2.46 -11.13
N VAL A 48 -2.07 -3.24 -10.88
CA VAL A 48 -2.00 -4.13 -9.71
C VAL A 48 -2.13 -3.31 -8.41
N SER A 49 -1.46 -2.16 -8.33
CA SER A 49 -1.52 -1.27 -7.17
C SER A 49 -2.95 -0.74 -6.92
N VAL A 50 -3.69 -0.38 -7.97
CA VAL A 50 -5.10 0.03 -7.85
C VAL A 50 -5.97 -1.11 -7.33
N LEU A 51 -5.80 -2.33 -7.85
CA LEU A 51 -6.56 -3.51 -7.39
C LEU A 51 -6.30 -3.80 -5.91
N VAL A 52 -5.03 -3.73 -5.48
CA VAL A 52 -4.66 -3.90 -4.07
C VAL A 52 -5.22 -2.78 -3.19
N LEU A 53 -5.25 -1.53 -3.66
CA LEU A 53 -5.90 -0.44 -2.93
C LEU A 53 -7.39 -0.65 -2.72
N PHE A 54 -8.12 -1.17 -3.72
CA PHE A 54 -9.52 -1.55 -3.53
C PHE A 54 -9.67 -2.64 -2.47
N TRP A 55 -8.78 -3.62 -2.45
CA TRP A 55 -8.76 -4.64 -1.40
C TRP A 55 -8.50 -4.04 -0.01
N CYS A 56 -7.55 -3.09 0.10
CA CYS A 56 -7.29 -2.35 1.33
C CYS A 56 -8.52 -1.56 1.79
N ALA A 57 -9.21 -0.89 0.87
CA ALA A 57 -10.41 -0.11 1.17
C ALA A 57 -11.56 -1.01 1.67
N TYR A 58 -11.75 -2.18 1.05
CA TYR A 58 -12.70 -3.19 1.53
C TYR A 58 -12.33 -3.69 2.93
N GLY A 59 -11.05 -4.00 3.15
CA GLY A 59 -10.53 -4.40 4.47
C GLY A 59 -10.74 -3.33 5.54
N TYR A 60 -10.52 -2.05 5.20
CA TYR A 60 -10.79 -0.92 6.08
C TYR A 60 -12.27 -0.81 6.43
N TRP A 61 -13.16 -0.96 5.44
CA TRP A 61 -14.59 -0.88 5.67
C TRP A 61 -15.08 -2.04 6.57
N CYS A 62 -14.58 -3.25 6.33
CA CYS A 62 -14.83 -4.41 7.19
C CYS A 62 -14.35 -4.17 8.64
N PHE A 63 -13.14 -3.62 8.81
CA PHE A 63 -12.61 -3.25 10.13
C PHE A 63 -13.50 -2.22 10.83
N LYS A 64 -13.90 -1.16 10.11
CA LYS A 64 -14.80 -0.12 10.61
C LYS A 64 -16.17 -0.68 11.02
N HIS A 65 -16.71 -1.64 10.27
CA HIS A 65 -17.96 -2.33 10.63
C HIS A 65 -17.81 -3.21 11.87
N LYS A 66 -16.70 -3.93 12.03
CA LYS A 66 -16.42 -4.71 13.24
C LYS A 66 -16.28 -3.84 14.49
N LEU A 67 -15.68 -2.65 14.37
CA LEU A 67 -15.60 -1.68 15.46
C LEU A 67 -16.98 -1.12 15.85
N LYS A 68 -17.86 -0.87 14.87
CA LYS A 68 -19.22 -0.36 15.13
C LYS A 68 -20.13 -1.33 15.90
N GLY A 69 -19.86 -2.63 15.87
CA GLY A 69 -20.67 -3.65 16.56
C GLY A 69 -20.28 -3.91 18.01
N THR A 70 -19.19 -3.32 18.50
CA THR A 70 -18.78 -3.44 19.90
C THR A 70 -19.33 -2.23 20.65
N SER A 71 -20.47 -2.43 21.33
CA SER A 71 -20.99 -1.53 22.37
C SER A 71 -19.84 -1.04 23.22
N GLU A 72 -19.70 0.28 23.36
CA GLU A 72 -18.70 1.01 24.14
C GLU A 72 -18.25 0.26 25.40
N ILE A 73 -17.26 -0.63 25.27
CA ILE A 73 -16.71 -1.34 26.43
C ILE A 73 -15.83 -0.31 27.12
N PRO A 74 -16.08 0.09 28.37
CA PRO A 74 -15.21 1.03 29.07
C PRO A 74 -13.82 0.39 29.23
N PHE A 75 -12.89 0.77 28.36
CA PHE A 75 -11.50 0.32 28.42
C PHE A 75 -10.76 1.18 29.44
N LYS A 76 -10.42 0.58 30.59
CA LYS A 76 -9.53 1.20 31.57
C LYS A 76 -8.10 1.12 31.03
N ILE A 77 -7.59 2.26 30.58
CA ILE A 77 -6.22 2.40 30.06
C ILE A 77 -5.25 2.12 31.23
N LYS A 78 -4.73 0.90 31.33
CA LYS A 78 -3.79 0.48 32.40
C LYS A 78 -2.36 0.97 32.18
N LYS A 79 -2.00 1.27 30.94
CA LYS A 79 -0.71 1.84 30.54
C LYS A 79 -0.91 2.64 29.25
N ILE A 80 -0.45 3.89 29.25
CA ILE A 80 -0.23 4.67 28.05
C ILE A 80 1.24 4.45 27.72
N GLU A 81 1.49 3.51 26.81
CA GLU A 81 2.82 3.38 26.21
C GLU A 81 2.86 4.32 25.01
N SER A 82 3.95 5.07 24.84
CA SER A 82 4.09 6.00 23.71
C SER A 82 4.02 5.21 22.41
N ALA A 83 2.89 5.26 21.71
CA ALA A 83 2.66 4.59 20.43
C ALA A 83 3.52 5.16 19.26
N ASN A 84 4.56 5.91 19.57
CA ASN A 84 5.10 6.88 18.65
C ASN A 84 6.57 6.61 18.38
N TYR A 85 6.94 6.70 17.10
CA TYR A 85 8.26 6.51 16.47
C TYR A 85 8.58 5.16 15.85
N GLU A 86 8.27 3.98 16.41
CA GLU A 86 8.63 2.72 15.71
C GLU A 86 7.88 2.53 14.39
N HIS A 87 6.57 2.81 14.34
CA HIS A 87 5.78 2.63 13.12
C HIS A 87 6.12 3.63 12.01
N VAL A 88 6.48 4.87 12.36
CA VAL A 88 6.88 5.90 11.37
C VAL A 88 8.30 5.63 10.87
N THR A 89 9.19 5.14 11.75
CA THR A 89 10.54 4.73 11.36
C THR A 89 10.49 3.48 10.49
N PHE A 90 9.62 2.52 10.79
CA PHE A 90 9.33 1.35 9.94
C PHE A 90 8.79 1.79 8.57
N LEU A 91 7.88 2.76 8.53
CA LEU A 91 7.41 3.31 7.26
C LEU A 91 8.57 3.93 6.47
N ALA A 92 9.39 4.77 7.09
CA ALA A 92 10.50 5.45 6.42
C ALA A 92 11.59 4.48 5.95
N THR A 93 11.98 3.47 6.75
CA THR A 93 13.07 2.55 6.40
C THR A 93 12.66 1.48 5.40
N TYR A 94 11.39 1.11 5.32
CA TYR A 94 10.92 0.09 4.37
C TYR A 94 10.24 0.70 3.13
N VAL A 95 9.46 1.77 3.26
CA VAL A 95 8.71 2.35 2.14
C VAL A 95 9.62 3.19 1.25
N ILE A 96 10.53 4.02 1.81
CA ILE A 96 11.36 4.93 1.03
C ILE A 96 12.29 4.17 0.05
N PRO A 97 13.02 3.10 0.46
CA PRO A 97 13.83 2.35 -0.49
C PRO A 97 12.99 1.66 -1.56
N LEU A 98 11.78 1.20 -1.23
CA LEU A 98 10.87 0.53 -2.16
C LEU A 98 10.29 1.48 -3.20
N ILE A 99 9.90 2.71 -2.84
CA ILE A 99 9.41 3.71 -3.82
C ILE A 99 10.53 4.26 -4.71
N SER A 100 11.77 4.25 -4.21
CA SER A 100 12.93 4.74 -4.96
C SER A 100 13.45 3.73 -5.99
N PHE A 101 12.85 2.54 -6.10
CA PHE A 101 13.20 1.59 -7.14
C PHE A 101 12.81 2.13 -8.52
N ASP A 102 13.73 2.02 -9.47
CA ASP A 102 13.51 2.43 -10.85
C ASP A 102 12.69 1.35 -11.58
N PHE A 103 11.47 1.72 -11.96
CA PHE A 103 10.50 0.85 -12.61
C PHE A 103 10.78 0.63 -14.11
N ASN A 104 11.69 1.39 -14.72
CA ASN A 104 12.01 1.26 -16.14
C ASN A 104 12.88 0.03 -16.44
N LYS A 105 13.50 -0.58 -15.43
CA LYS A 105 14.32 -1.78 -15.61
C LYS A 105 13.56 -3.03 -15.15
N GLU A 106 13.32 -3.94 -16.09
CA GLU A 106 12.63 -5.22 -15.83
C GLU A 106 13.25 -6.00 -14.65
N ARG A 107 14.59 -6.00 -14.53
CA ARG A 107 15.30 -6.64 -13.42
C ARG A 107 14.93 -6.05 -12.06
N GLN A 108 14.78 -4.73 -11.98
CA GLN A 108 14.40 -4.04 -10.74
C GLN A 108 12.95 -4.33 -10.35
N MET A 109 12.06 -4.44 -11.34
CA MET A 109 10.68 -4.85 -11.12
C MET A 109 10.57 -6.26 -10.52
N ILE A 110 11.36 -7.22 -11.00
CA ILE A 110 11.39 -8.58 -10.44
C ILE A 110 11.88 -8.56 -8.97
N VAL A 111 12.93 -7.80 -8.68
CA VAL A 111 13.46 -7.65 -7.31
C VAL A 111 12.41 -7.03 -6.38
N LEU A 112 11.69 -6.02 -6.85
CA LEU A 112 10.62 -5.37 -6.09
C LEU A 112 9.49 -6.35 -5.75
N LEU A 113 9.04 -7.15 -6.73
CA LEU A 113 8.02 -8.19 -6.51
C LEU A 113 8.47 -9.22 -5.48
N LEU A 114 9.73 -9.64 -5.55
CA LEU A 114 10.29 -10.62 -4.61
C LEU A 114 10.38 -10.04 -3.19
N LEU A 115 10.81 -8.79 -3.04
CA LEU A 115 10.85 -8.09 -1.75
C LEU A 115 9.45 -7.93 -1.13
N LEU A 116 8.47 -7.47 -1.92
CA LEU A 116 7.07 -7.38 -1.48
C LEU A 116 6.52 -8.75 -1.08
N GLY A 117 6.79 -9.79 -1.86
CA GLY A 117 6.41 -11.16 -1.55
C GLY A 117 6.99 -11.65 -0.22
N CYS A 118 8.28 -11.44 0.01
CA CYS A 118 8.94 -11.79 1.27
C CYS A 118 8.33 -11.04 2.47
N VAL A 119 8.06 -9.74 2.33
CA VAL A 119 7.44 -8.93 3.39
C VAL A 119 6.02 -9.43 3.70
N LEU A 120 5.22 -9.71 2.68
CA LEU A 120 3.86 -10.24 2.85
C LEU A 120 3.85 -11.64 3.48
N ILE A 121 4.76 -12.52 3.07
CA ILE A 121 4.91 -13.85 3.66
C ILE A 121 5.31 -13.71 5.13
N TRP A 122 6.34 -12.92 5.44
CA TRP A 122 6.80 -12.68 6.81
C TRP A 122 5.69 -12.11 7.71
N LEU A 123 4.87 -11.21 7.16
CA LEU A 123 3.68 -10.66 7.83
C LEU A 123 2.58 -11.71 8.07
N CYS A 124 2.49 -12.75 7.23
CA CYS A 124 1.51 -13.82 7.37
C CYS A 124 1.94 -14.86 8.41
N THR A 125 3.25 -15.08 8.57
CA THR A 125 3.81 -16.06 9.51
C THR A 125 3.90 -15.56 10.96
N LYS A 126 3.65 -14.27 11.22
CA LYS A 126 3.79 -13.63 12.55
C LYS A 126 2.44 -13.21 13.15
#